data_AF-A0A3S5XZK7-F1
#
_entry.id   AF-A0A3S5XZK7-F1
#
_cell.length_a   1.000
_cell.length_b   1.000
_cell.length_c   1.000
_cell.angle_alpha   90.00
_cell.angle_beta   90.00
_cell.angle_gamma   90.00
#
_symmetry.space_group_name_H-M   'P 1'
#
loop_
_entity.id
_entity.type
_entity.pdbx_description
1 polymer ?
#
loop_
_entity_poly.entity_id
_entity_poly.type
_entity_poly.pdbx_seq_one_letter_code
_entity_poly.pdbx_strand_id
1 'polypeptide(L)'
;MSEIKNLDWKKTREFDLERTNVWISFTFEIIAVVLPYVAIWILIGSSWNTEKFHNYYDDLPVKEFLLTMICIVYVIIALGFNLITYLLKWQKEDSFTFTTAIALCLTGFVTNSIWIDKLSIGGFAIFLKLIFLVVFALIGIFIGTLGTMLIRNFRFKIEEEDQILLEAYKNGEEIPSVKKIRLDRAEKFRIKKEQEIEELNKFKEELNEKIAIELKNKKHVKLDEKENKKRNKKNNKK
;
A
#
# COMPACT_ATOMS: atom_id res chain seq x y z
N MET A 1 17.71 -29.59 18.06
CA MET A 1 16.49 -29.72 17.22
C MET A 1 15.23 -29.16 17.88
N SER A 2 15.20 -28.94 19.20
CA SER A 2 14.06 -28.31 19.92
C SER A 2 14.02 -26.78 19.84
N GLU A 3 15.18 -26.11 19.73
CA GLU A 3 15.24 -24.63 19.65
C GLU A 3 14.71 -24.07 18.33
N ILE A 4 14.93 -24.77 17.20
CA ILE A 4 14.42 -24.35 15.88
C ILE A 4 12.88 -24.38 15.86
N LYS A 5 12.26 -25.40 16.48
CA LYS A 5 10.80 -25.46 16.62
C LYS A 5 10.26 -24.34 17.52
N ASN A 6 10.94 -24.03 18.63
CA ASN A 6 10.48 -22.98 19.56
C ASN A 6 10.59 -21.56 18.98
N LEU A 7 11.55 -21.31 18.10
CA LEU A 7 11.68 -20.02 17.42
C LEU A 7 10.54 -19.77 16.42
N ASP A 8 10.11 -20.82 15.73
CA ASP A 8 9.05 -20.77 14.72
C ASP A 8 7.69 -20.49 15.38
N TRP A 9 7.37 -21.22 16.46
CA TRP A 9 6.11 -21.04 17.19
C TRP A 9 5.93 -19.65 17.82
N LYS A 10 7.00 -19.01 18.29
CA LYS A 10 6.91 -17.63 18.80
C LYS A 10 6.61 -16.63 17.69
N LYS A 11 7.28 -16.76 16.54
CA LYS A 11 7.03 -15.90 15.37
C LYS A 11 5.62 -16.09 14.81
N THR A 12 5.14 -17.33 14.71
CA THR A 12 3.77 -17.60 14.26
C THR A 12 2.74 -17.04 15.25
N ARG A 13 3.01 -17.14 16.56
CA ARG A 13 2.11 -16.60 17.58
C ARG A 13 2.08 -15.08 17.63
N GLU A 14 3.23 -14.42 17.47
CA GLU A 14 3.31 -12.95 17.33
C GLU A 14 2.57 -12.48 16.08
N PHE A 15 2.72 -13.20 14.96
CA PHE A 15 2.02 -12.93 13.72
C PHE A 15 0.49 -13.09 13.84
N ASP A 16 0.01 -14.10 14.57
CA ASP A 16 -1.42 -14.30 14.82
C ASP A 16 -2.01 -13.26 15.78
N LEU A 17 -1.23 -12.79 16.76
CA LEU A 17 -1.66 -11.75 17.71
C LEU A 17 -1.79 -10.36 17.06
N GLU A 18 -1.02 -10.10 15.99
CA GLU A 18 -1.08 -8.85 15.24
C GLU A 18 -2.31 -8.75 14.32
N ARG A 19 -2.97 -9.88 14.01
CA ARG A 19 -4.02 -9.98 12.99
C ARG A 19 -5.40 -10.16 13.58
N THR A 20 -6.41 -9.84 12.76
CA THR A 20 -7.79 -10.19 13.11
C THR A 20 -7.94 -11.71 13.08
N ASN A 21 -8.68 -12.28 14.04
CA ASN A 21 -9.04 -13.69 13.96
C ASN A 21 -9.73 -13.96 12.61
N VAL A 22 -9.20 -14.92 11.85
CA VAL A 22 -9.65 -15.23 10.49
C VAL A 22 -11.16 -15.46 10.42
N TRP A 23 -11.75 -16.11 11.42
CA TRP A 23 -13.19 -16.37 11.46
C TRP A 23 -14.01 -15.10 11.67
N ILE A 24 -13.55 -14.20 12.54
CA ILE A 24 -14.22 -12.91 12.78
C ILE A 24 -14.17 -12.07 11.50
N SER A 25 -12.99 -11.98 10.88
CA SER A 25 -12.83 -11.26 9.62
C SER A 25 -13.70 -11.88 8.53
N PHE A 26 -13.68 -13.19 8.37
CA PHE A 26 -14.46 -13.88 7.33
C PHE A 26 -15.97 -13.65 7.51
N THR A 27 -16.50 -13.83 8.72
CA THR A 27 -17.92 -13.60 9.01
C THR A 27 -18.31 -12.14 8.78
N PHE A 28 -17.46 -11.20 9.19
CA PHE A 28 -17.68 -9.78 8.92
C PHE A 28 -17.74 -9.51 7.41
N GLU A 29 -16.76 -9.96 6.64
CA GLU A 29 -16.73 -9.75 5.19
C GLU A 29 -17.94 -10.35 4.49
N ILE A 30 -18.38 -11.55 4.90
CA ILE A 30 -19.60 -12.17 4.36
C ILE A 30 -20.82 -11.30 4.62
N ILE A 31 -21.03 -10.85 5.86
CA ILE A 31 -22.26 -10.15 6.27
C ILE A 31 -22.26 -8.69 5.83
N ALA A 32 -21.16 -7.99 6.00
CA ALA A 32 -21.05 -6.55 5.79
C ALA A 32 -20.61 -6.18 4.36
N VAL A 33 -20.08 -7.13 3.58
CA VAL A 33 -19.60 -6.83 2.22
C VAL A 33 -20.26 -7.74 1.20
N VAL A 34 -20.07 -9.06 1.29
CA VAL A 34 -20.52 -9.99 0.25
C VAL A 34 -22.04 -10.02 0.12
N LEU A 35 -22.77 -10.28 1.21
CA LEU A 35 -24.23 -10.43 1.17
C LEU A 35 -24.94 -9.20 0.61
N PRO A 36 -24.58 -7.96 1.01
CA PRO A 36 -25.20 -6.77 0.44
C PRO A 36 -24.89 -6.58 -1.06
N TYR A 37 -23.67 -6.92 -1.52
CA TYR A 37 -23.38 -6.92 -2.96
C TYR A 37 -24.15 -8.00 -3.71
N VAL A 38 -24.34 -9.18 -3.12
CA VAL A 38 -25.21 -10.22 -3.70
C VAL A 38 -26.65 -9.72 -3.80
N ALA A 39 -27.15 -9.04 -2.77
CA ALA A 39 -28.47 -8.42 -2.80
C ALA A 39 -28.59 -7.35 -3.89
N ILE A 40 -27.60 -6.44 -4.01
CA ILE A 40 -27.52 -5.45 -5.10
C ILE A 40 -27.54 -6.16 -6.45
N TRP A 41 -26.70 -7.18 -6.63
CA TRP A 41 -26.58 -7.90 -7.89
C TRP A 41 -27.89 -8.59 -8.30
N ILE A 42 -28.59 -9.24 -7.37
CA ILE A 42 -29.86 -9.92 -7.65
C ILE A 42 -30.99 -8.90 -7.89
N LEU A 43 -31.13 -7.91 -7.01
CA LEU A 43 -32.29 -6.99 -7.01
C LEU A 43 -32.23 -5.93 -8.11
N ILE A 44 -31.04 -5.44 -8.46
CA ILE A 44 -30.86 -4.33 -9.41
C ILE A 44 -29.69 -4.54 -10.39
N GLY A 45 -29.08 -5.73 -10.45
CA GLY A 45 -28.02 -6.01 -11.40
C GLY A 45 -28.53 -6.31 -12.81
N SER A 46 -27.74 -5.98 -13.84
CA SER A 46 -28.13 -6.18 -15.25
C SER A 46 -28.39 -7.64 -15.63
N SER A 47 -27.67 -8.58 -15.02
CA SER A 47 -27.63 -9.98 -15.46
C SER A 47 -28.90 -10.78 -15.17
N TRP A 48 -29.72 -10.31 -14.23
CA TRP A 48 -30.93 -11.02 -13.81
C TRP A 48 -32.20 -10.49 -14.45
N ASN A 49 -32.11 -9.38 -15.18
CA ASN A 49 -33.26 -8.80 -15.85
C ASN A 49 -33.51 -9.45 -17.21
N THR A 50 -34.16 -10.61 -17.18
CA THR A 50 -34.45 -11.46 -18.34
C THR A 50 -35.96 -11.66 -18.48
N GLU A 51 -36.40 -12.27 -19.58
CA GLU A 51 -37.82 -12.57 -19.79
C GLU A 51 -38.44 -13.46 -18.70
N LYS A 52 -37.64 -14.27 -17.99
CA LYS A 52 -38.10 -15.20 -16.95
C LYS A 52 -37.92 -14.69 -15.52
N PHE A 53 -36.98 -13.78 -15.32
CA PHE A 53 -36.69 -13.19 -14.02
C PHE A 53 -36.66 -11.68 -14.20
N HIS A 54 -37.56 -10.96 -13.54
CA HIS A 54 -37.55 -9.50 -13.53
C HIS A 54 -37.00 -9.02 -12.19
N ASN A 55 -36.08 -8.06 -12.27
CA ASN A 55 -35.59 -7.32 -11.13
C ASN A 55 -35.81 -5.82 -11.38
N TYR A 56 -35.41 -4.97 -10.44
CA TYR A 56 -35.68 -3.53 -10.52
C TYR A 56 -34.68 -2.76 -11.40
N TYR A 57 -33.90 -3.45 -12.25
CA TYR A 57 -32.86 -2.80 -13.05
C TYR A 57 -33.43 -1.87 -14.14
N ASP A 58 -34.49 -2.29 -14.82
CA ASP A 58 -35.11 -1.45 -15.87
C ASP A 58 -36.00 -0.33 -15.30
N ASP A 59 -36.39 -0.43 -14.03
CA ASP A 59 -37.12 0.61 -13.32
C ASP A 59 -36.21 1.78 -12.89
N LEU A 60 -34.88 1.61 -12.95
CA LEU A 60 -33.92 2.64 -12.58
C LEU A 60 -33.80 3.72 -13.67
N PRO A 61 -34.01 5.01 -13.35
CA PRO A 61 -33.72 6.09 -14.28
C PRO A 61 -32.21 6.19 -14.48
N VAL A 62 -31.74 6.29 -15.73
CA VAL A 62 -30.29 6.31 -16.03
C VAL A 62 -29.55 5.12 -15.38
N LYS A 63 -30.12 3.92 -15.57
CA LYS A 63 -29.76 2.66 -14.87
C LYS A 63 -28.27 2.37 -14.73
N GLU A 64 -27.47 2.63 -15.75
CA GLU A 64 -26.03 2.35 -15.75
C GLU A 64 -25.27 3.22 -14.74
N PHE A 65 -25.61 4.50 -14.72
CA PHE A 65 -25.01 5.47 -13.82
C PHE A 65 -25.46 5.23 -12.38
N LEU A 66 -26.76 5.04 -12.15
CA LEU A 66 -27.27 4.80 -10.81
C LEU A 66 -26.75 3.50 -10.20
N LEU A 67 -26.72 2.39 -10.95
CA LEU A 67 -26.17 1.13 -10.43
C LEU A 67 -24.70 1.28 -10.06
N THR A 68 -23.91 1.99 -10.87
CA THR A 68 -22.51 2.29 -10.58
C THR A 68 -22.37 3.15 -9.33
N MET A 69 -23.18 4.21 -9.19
CA MET A 69 -23.19 5.06 -7.99
C MET A 69 -23.60 4.28 -6.74
N ILE A 70 -24.58 3.39 -6.81
CA ILE A 70 -24.99 2.55 -5.68
C ILE A 70 -23.82 1.66 -5.24
N CYS A 71 -23.10 1.03 -6.18
CA CYS A 71 -21.93 0.23 -5.84
C CYS A 71 -20.84 1.08 -5.17
N ILE A 72 -20.51 2.26 -5.73
CA ILE A 72 -19.50 3.15 -5.16
C ILE A 72 -19.89 3.64 -3.75
N VAL A 73 -21.14 4.06 -3.57
CA VAL A 73 -21.66 4.45 -2.24
C VAL A 73 -21.56 3.28 -1.27
N TYR A 74 -21.84 2.07 -1.73
CA TYR A 74 -21.72 0.89 -0.90
C TYR A 74 -20.27 0.58 -0.51
N VAL A 75 -19.27 0.80 -1.39
CA VAL A 75 -17.85 0.74 -0.99
C VAL A 75 -17.58 1.67 0.19
N ILE A 76 -18.08 2.90 0.14
CA ILE A 76 -17.90 3.89 1.22
C ILE A 76 -18.58 3.40 2.51
N ILE A 77 -19.79 2.86 2.41
CA ILE A 77 -20.52 2.30 3.57
C ILE A 77 -19.74 1.13 4.18
N ALA A 78 -19.27 0.18 3.36
CA ALA A 78 -18.50 -0.98 3.83
C ALA A 78 -17.20 -0.56 4.54
N LEU A 79 -16.47 0.41 3.97
CA LEU A 79 -15.27 0.97 4.61
C LEU A 79 -15.59 1.75 5.89
N GLY A 80 -16.70 2.48 5.92
CA GLY A 80 -17.18 3.17 7.12
C GLY A 80 -17.56 2.20 8.24
N PHE A 81 -18.24 1.10 7.90
CA PHE A 81 -18.58 0.05 8.86
C PHE A 81 -17.32 -0.66 9.37
N ASN A 82 -16.36 -0.96 8.50
CA ASN A 82 -15.06 -1.50 8.90
C ASN A 82 -14.28 -0.52 9.79
N LEU A 83 -14.35 0.79 9.52
CA LEU A 83 -13.76 1.79 10.41
C LEU A 83 -14.38 1.77 11.81
N ILE A 84 -15.71 1.61 11.90
CA ILE A 84 -16.39 1.50 13.20
C ILE A 84 -15.94 0.25 13.95
N THR A 85 -15.90 -0.92 13.30
CA THR A 85 -15.46 -2.17 13.93
C THR A 85 -13.97 -2.15 14.30
N TYR A 86 -13.14 -1.47 13.52
CA TYR A 86 -11.75 -1.18 13.87
C TYR A 86 -11.65 -0.32 15.14
N LEU A 87 -12.41 0.77 15.23
CA LEU A 87 -12.44 1.64 16.42
C LEU A 87 -12.92 0.91 17.67
N LEU A 88 -13.87 -0.02 17.52
CA LEU A 88 -14.34 -0.92 18.58
C LEU A 88 -13.35 -2.04 18.93
N LYS A 89 -12.19 -2.09 18.27
CA LYS A 89 -11.13 -3.11 18.43
C LYS A 89 -11.59 -4.54 18.08
N TRP A 90 -12.66 -4.68 17.29
CA TRP A 90 -13.14 -5.98 16.81
C TRP A 90 -12.30 -6.48 15.63
N GLN A 91 -11.74 -5.56 14.86
CA GLN A 91 -10.87 -5.84 13.72
C GLN A 91 -9.55 -5.08 13.85
N LYS A 92 -8.49 -5.65 13.27
CA LYS A 92 -7.16 -5.06 13.10
C LYS A 92 -7.05 -4.39 11.73
N GLU A 93 -5.92 -3.75 11.47
CA GLU A 93 -5.72 -2.91 10.29
C GLU A 93 -5.77 -3.70 8.98
N ASP A 94 -5.41 -4.99 9.02
CA ASP A 94 -5.42 -5.88 7.86
C ASP A 94 -6.81 -6.05 7.22
N SER A 95 -7.87 -5.94 8.03
CA SER A 95 -9.27 -6.00 7.58
C SER A 95 -9.57 -4.98 6.47
N PHE A 96 -8.98 -3.78 6.49
CA PHE A 96 -9.21 -2.77 5.46
C PHE A 96 -8.76 -3.24 4.08
N THR A 97 -7.68 -4.03 4.01
CA THR A 97 -7.23 -4.61 2.74
C THR A 97 -8.29 -5.58 2.21
N PHE A 98 -8.80 -6.47 3.05
CA PHE A 98 -9.81 -7.46 2.65
C PHE A 98 -11.13 -6.80 2.24
N THR A 99 -11.65 -5.88 3.06
CA THR A 99 -12.88 -5.13 2.75
C THR A 99 -12.75 -4.38 1.43
N THR A 100 -11.64 -3.66 1.21
CA THR A 100 -11.42 -2.89 -0.03
C THR A 100 -11.32 -3.82 -1.24
N ALA A 101 -10.55 -4.91 -1.12
CA ALA A 101 -10.37 -5.88 -2.18
C ALA A 101 -11.69 -6.54 -2.60
N ILE A 102 -12.47 -7.03 -1.63
CA ILE A 102 -13.75 -7.70 -1.88
C ILE A 102 -14.78 -6.69 -2.41
N ALA A 103 -14.88 -5.50 -1.81
CA ALA A 103 -15.84 -4.48 -2.24
C ALA A 103 -15.58 -3.99 -3.67
N LEU A 104 -14.32 -3.73 -4.04
CA LEU A 104 -13.97 -3.34 -5.40
C LEU A 104 -14.09 -4.49 -6.40
N CYS A 105 -13.75 -5.72 -5.99
CA CYS A 105 -13.97 -6.93 -6.76
C CYS A 105 -15.46 -7.10 -7.15
N LEU A 106 -16.36 -7.01 -6.17
CA LEU A 106 -17.80 -7.13 -6.39
C LEU A 106 -18.38 -5.91 -7.13
N THR A 107 -17.87 -4.70 -6.86
CA THR A 107 -18.21 -3.50 -7.66
C THR A 107 -17.85 -3.71 -9.13
N GLY A 108 -16.63 -4.16 -9.41
CA GLY A 108 -16.16 -4.44 -10.76
C GLY A 108 -17.01 -5.50 -11.43
N PHE A 109 -17.35 -6.57 -10.71
CA PHE A 109 -18.22 -7.63 -11.22
C PHE A 109 -19.62 -7.11 -11.60
N VAL A 110 -20.27 -6.35 -10.72
CA VAL A 110 -21.64 -5.83 -10.95
C VAL A 110 -21.64 -4.77 -12.06
N THR A 111 -20.73 -3.80 -12.01
CA THR A 111 -20.71 -2.69 -12.97
C THR A 111 -20.25 -3.12 -14.36
N ASN A 112 -19.26 -4.00 -14.48
CA ASN A 112 -18.83 -4.49 -15.80
C ASN A 112 -19.86 -5.43 -16.42
N SER A 113 -20.74 -6.06 -15.62
CA SER A 113 -21.84 -6.86 -16.17
C SER A 113 -22.77 -6.04 -17.07
N ILE A 114 -22.94 -4.74 -16.80
CA ILE A 114 -23.81 -3.84 -17.58
C ILE A 114 -23.49 -3.87 -19.08
N TRP A 115 -22.22 -3.73 -19.45
CA TRP A 115 -21.82 -3.68 -20.84
C TRP A 115 -21.50 -5.06 -21.40
N ILE A 116 -21.00 -6.00 -20.57
CA ILE A 116 -20.73 -7.37 -20.99
C ILE A 116 -22.03 -8.06 -21.40
N ASP A 117 -23.12 -7.87 -20.66
CA ASP A 117 -24.42 -8.50 -20.95
C ASP A 117 -24.99 -7.98 -22.28
N LYS A 118 -24.68 -6.74 -22.69
CA LYS A 118 -25.10 -6.16 -23.98
C LYS A 118 -24.36 -6.75 -25.17
N LEU A 119 -23.12 -7.22 -24.99
CA LEU A 119 -22.29 -7.69 -26.10
C LEU A 119 -22.77 -9.02 -26.70
N SER A 120 -23.75 -9.70 -26.09
CA SER A 120 -24.40 -10.90 -26.63
C SER A 120 -23.42 -12.03 -27.02
N ILE A 121 -22.30 -12.14 -26.32
CA ILE A 121 -21.17 -13.03 -26.63
C ILE A 121 -21.32 -14.46 -26.05
N GLY A 122 -22.51 -14.82 -25.58
CA GLY A 122 -22.81 -16.13 -25.00
C GLY A 122 -21.89 -16.47 -23.81
N GLY A 123 -21.35 -17.70 -23.78
CA GLY A 123 -20.51 -18.20 -22.69
C GLY A 123 -19.21 -17.40 -22.45
N PHE A 124 -18.73 -16.66 -23.45
CA PHE A 124 -17.53 -15.82 -23.30
C PHE A 124 -17.76 -14.62 -22.36
N ALA A 125 -19.02 -14.23 -22.13
CA ALA A 125 -19.38 -13.19 -21.17
C ALA A 125 -18.91 -13.52 -19.74
N ILE A 126 -19.03 -14.78 -19.33
CA ILE A 126 -18.60 -15.24 -18.00
C ILE A 126 -17.08 -15.14 -17.85
N PHE A 127 -16.34 -15.50 -18.91
CA PHE A 127 -14.89 -15.39 -18.93
C PHE A 127 -14.42 -13.94 -18.77
N LEU A 128 -15.04 -12.98 -19.48
CA LEU A 128 -14.74 -11.56 -19.30
C LEU A 128 -15.06 -11.07 -17.88
N LYS A 129 -16.21 -11.46 -17.31
CA LYS A 129 -16.57 -11.11 -15.93
C LYS A 129 -15.52 -11.60 -14.93
N LEU A 130 -15.00 -12.81 -15.10
CA LEU A 130 -13.93 -13.36 -14.26
C LEU A 130 -12.62 -12.58 -14.41
N ILE A 131 -12.25 -12.17 -15.63
CA ILE A 131 -11.06 -11.32 -15.84
C ILE A 131 -11.21 -10.00 -15.08
N PHE A 132 -12.33 -9.30 -15.25
CA PHE A 132 -12.56 -8.02 -14.56
C PHE A 132 -12.63 -8.20 -13.04
N LEU A 133 -13.19 -9.31 -12.56
CA LEU A 133 -13.19 -9.66 -11.14
C LEU A 133 -11.75 -9.73 -10.60
N VAL A 134 -10.85 -10.42 -11.29
CA VAL A 134 -9.43 -10.51 -10.89
C VAL A 134 -8.73 -9.15 -10.97
N VAL A 135 -8.95 -8.38 -12.04
CA VAL A 135 -8.35 -7.05 -12.20
C VAL A 135 -8.76 -6.11 -11.06
N PHE A 136 -10.05 -6.04 -10.74
CA PHE A 136 -10.55 -5.20 -9.65
C PHE A 136 -10.12 -5.71 -8.28
N ALA A 137 -10.00 -7.02 -8.09
CA ALA A 137 -9.43 -7.58 -6.86
C ALA A 137 -7.97 -7.14 -6.66
N LEU A 138 -7.14 -7.17 -7.72
CA LEU A 138 -5.75 -6.70 -7.65
C LEU A 138 -5.67 -5.20 -7.34
N ILE A 139 -6.51 -4.38 -7.99
CA ILE A 139 -6.60 -2.94 -7.70
C ILE A 139 -7.02 -2.71 -6.25
N GLY A 140 -8.00 -3.46 -5.76
CA GLY A 140 -8.48 -3.32 -4.38
C GLY A 140 -7.49 -3.81 -3.34
N ILE A 141 -6.72 -4.87 -3.61
CA ILE A 141 -5.58 -5.26 -2.76
C ILE A 141 -4.54 -4.13 -2.72
N PHE A 142 -4.20 -3.55 -3.87
CA PHE A 142 -3.22 -2.46 -3.93
C PHE A 142 -3.68 -1.22 -3.14
N ILE A 143 -4.91 -0.75 -3.37
CA ILE A 143 -5.46 0.40 -2.64
C ILE A 143 -5.61 0.07 -1.14
N GLY A 144 -6.11 -1.12 -0.83
CA GLY A 144 -6.35 -1.60 0.53
C GLY A 144 -5.06 -1.72 1.36
N THR A 145 -3.99 -2.22 0.74
CA THR A 145 -2.67 -2.32 1.38
C THR A 145 -2.08 -0.94 1.67
N LEU A 146 -2.20 0.03 0.75
CA LEU A 146 -1.81 1.42 1.01
C LEU A 146 -2.60 2.03 2.17
N GLY A 147 -3.93 1.83 2.20
CA GLY A 147 -4.78 2.29 3.30
C GLY A 147 -4.37 1.66 4.65
N THR A 148 -4.12 0.36 4.66
CA THR A 148 -3.67 -0.39 5.84
C THR A 148 -2.31 0.13 6.34
N MET A 149 -1.37 0.41 5.43
CA MET A 149 -0.08 1.00 5.78
C MET A 149 -0.23 2.37 6.44
N LEU A 150 -1.12 3.23 5.92
CA LEU A 150 -1.38 4.54 6.50
C LEU A 150 -1.94 4.41 7.93
N ILE A 151 -2.97 3.57 8.13
CA ILE A 151 -3.59 3.36 9.45
C ILE A 151 -2.56 2.79 10.44
N ARG A 152 -1.79 1.79 10.02
CA ARG A 152 -0.72 1.18 10.83
C ARG A 152 0.33 2.21 11.23
N ASN A 153 0.74 3.10 10.32
CA ASN A 153 1.68 4.17 10.61
C ASN A 153 1.12 5.20 11.60
N PHE A 154 -0.18 5.53 11.51
CA PHE A 154 -0.82 6.39 12.50
C PHE A 154 -0.87 5.73 13.88
N ARG A 155 -1.20 4.44 13.97
CA ARG A 155 -1.20 3.71 15.25
C ARG A 155 0.19 3.69 15.88
N PHE A 156 1.24 3.40 15.12
CA PHE A 156 2.61 3.39 15.65
C PHE A 156 3.02 4.76 16.22
N LYS A 157 2.61 5.86 15.58
CA LYS A 157 2.88 7.20 16.13
C LYS A 157 2.20 7.42 17.48
N ILE A 158 0.98 6.92 17.66
CA ILE A 158 0.24 7.03 18.93
C ILE A 158 0.89 6.14 20.00
N GLU A 159 1.25 4.91 19.63
CA GLU A 159 1.86 3.95 20.56
C GLU A 159 3.25 4.41 21.05
N GLU A 160 4.05 5.02 20.18
CA GLU A 160 5.29 5.70 20.59
C GLU A 160 5.03 6.86 21.56
N GLU A 161 4.02 7.69 21.29
CA GLU A 161 3.64 8.80 22.16
C GLU A 161 3.20 8.29 23.55
N ASP A 162 2.42 7.21 23.60
CA ASP A 162 1.98 6.56 24.84
C ASP A 162 3.15 5.93 25.61
N GLN A 163 4.12 5.30 24.93
CA GLN A 163 5.31 4.73 25.56
C GLN A 163 6.17 5.81 26.23
N ILE A 164 6.39 6.94 25.54
CA ILE A 164 7.16 8.07 26.10
C ILE A 164 6.48 8.62 27.36
N LEU A 165 5.16 8.76 27.34
CA LEU A 165 4.38 9.20 28.51
C LEU A 165 4.50 8.21 29.68
N LEU A 166 4.45 6.90 29.37
CA LEU A 166 4.49 5.84 30.36
C LEU A 166 5.89 5.67 30.98
N GLU A 167 6.96 5.87 30.19
CA GLU A 167 8.34 5.92 30.69
C GLU A 167 8.58 7.13 31.59
N ALA A 168 8.15 8.33 31.18
CA ALA A 168 8.24 9.54 32.01
C ALA A 168 7.50 9.35 33.34
N TYR A 169 6.31 8.75 33.31
CA TYR A 169 5.55 8.41 34.52
C TYR A 169 6.29 7.41 35.42
N LYS A 170 6.87 6.34 34.86
CA LYS A 170 7.63 5.33 35.61
C LYS A 170 8.90 5.89 36.24
N ASN A 171 9.57 6.82 35.56
CA ASN A 171 10.78 7.46 36.05
C ASN A 171 10.51 8.60 37.04
N GLY A 172 9.23 8.96 37.28
CA GLY A 172 8.85 10.09 38.12
C GLY A 172 9.21 11.45 37.52
N GLU A 173 9.45 11.50 36.20
CA GLU A 173 9.76 12.71 35.46
C GLU A 173 8.48 13.50 35.15
N GLU A 174 8.62 14.81 34.89
CA GLU A 174 7.50 15.65 34.51
C GLU A 174 6.92 15.18 33.16
N ILE A 175 5.64 14.80 33.17
CA ILE A 175 4.97 14.20 32.00
C ILE A 175 5.00 15.21 30.84
N PRO A 176 5.70 14.92 29.74
CA PRO A 176 5.84 15.87 28.64
C PRO A 176 4.49 16.06 27.93
N SER A 177 4.15 17.31 27.61
CA SER A 177 2.96 17.57 26.80
C SER A 177 3.13 16.98 25.39
N VAL A 178 2.05 16.49 24.77
CA VAL A 178 2.04 15.95 23.39
C VAL A 178 2.65 16.95 22.38
N LYS A 179 2.46 18.26 22.60
CA LYS A 179 3.10 19.30 21.78
C LYS A 179 4.62 19.30 21.89
N LYS A 180 5.16 19.07 23.09
CA LYS A 180 6.60 18.99 23.35
C LYS A 180 7.20 17.76 22.67
N ILE A 181 6.54 16.60 22.75
CA ILE A 181 6.97 15.37 22.06
C ILE A 181 7.05 15.59 20.53
N ARG A 182 6.05 16.27 19.95
CA ARG A 182 6.03 16.58 18.51
C ARG A 182 7.13 17.57 18.11
N LEU A 183 7.41 18.56 18.95
CA LEU A 183 8.51 19.52 18.75
C LEU A 183 9.87 18.81 18.78
N ASP A 184 10.12 17.97 19.78
CA ASP A 184 11.37 17.20 19.90
C ASP A 184 11.57 16.26 18.70
N ARG A 185 10.48 15.66 18.19
CA ARG A 185 10.53 14.82 16.98
C ARG A 185 10.90 15.65 15.74
N ALA A 186 10.32 16.84 15.59
CA ALA A 186 10.65 17.74 14.48
C ALA A 186 12.10 18.23 14.56
N GLU A 187 12.60 18.50 15.76
CA GLU A 187 13.97 18.91 16.00
C GLU A 187 14.97 17.79 15.72
N LYS A 188 14.72 16.57 16.22
CA LYS A 188 15.52 15.37 15.88
C LYS A 188 15.55 15.12 14.39
N PHE A 189 14.43 15.27 13.69
CA PHE A 189 14.38 15.12 12.24
C PHE A 189 15.19 16.21 11.52
N ARG A 190 15.12 17.46 11.97
CA ARG A 190 15.92 18.56 11.42
C ARG A 190 17.42 18.29 11.57
N ILE A 191 17.85 17.91 12.77
CA ILE A 191 19.25 17.58 13.08
C ILE A 191 19.73 16.42 12.20
N LYS A 192 18.94 15.35 12.09
CA LYS A 192 19.31 14.21 11.24
C LYS A 192 19.45 14.60 9.77
N LYS A 193 18.55 15.44 9.26
CA LYS A 193 18.61 15.93 7.88
C LYS A 193 19.83 16.83 7.64
N GLU A 194 20.20 17.65 8.63
CA GLU A 194 21.43 18.45 8.58
C GLU A 194 22.67 17.56 8.52
N GLN A 195 22.72 16.49 9.33
CA GLN A 195 23.79 15.49 9.30
C GLN A 195 23.88 14.77 7.95
N GLU A 196 22.75 14.33 7.39
CA GLU A 196 22.71 13.68 6.06
C GLU A 196 23.21 14.62 4.95
N ILE A 197 22.89 15.92 5.04
CA ILE A 197 23.39 16.93 4.10
C ILE A 197 24.90 17.13 4.27
N GLU A 198 25.40 17.15 5.50
CA GLU A 198 26.82 17.29 5.78
C GLU A 198 27.62 16.08 5.28
N GLU A 199 27.12 14.87 5.51
CA GLU A 199 27.68 13.62 4.97
C GLU A 199 27.66 13.61 3.44
N LEU A 200 26.56 14.04 2.82
CA LEU A 200 26.47 14.13 1.36
C LEU A 200 27.46 15.15 0.78
N ASN A 201 27.70 16.27 1.47
CA ASN A 201 28.67 17.27 1.06
C ASN A 201 30.10 16.74 1.17
N LYS A 202 30.45 16.07 2.29
CA LYS A 202 31.75 15.39 2.45
C LYS A 202 31.95 14.35 1.35
N PHE A 203 30.92 13.55 1.04
CA PHE A 203 30.98 12.57 -0.05
C PHE A 203 31.20 13.22 -1.43
N LYS A 204 30.53 14.35 -1.71
CA LYS A 204 30.75 15.11 -2.96
C LYS A 204 32.17 15.67 -3.06
N GLU A 205 32.73 16.17 -1.96
CA GLU A 205 34.10 16.67 -1.91
C GLU A 205 35.10 15.54 -2.18
N GLU A 206 34.96 14.39 -1.50
CA GLU A 206 35.79 13.21 -1.76
C GLU A 206 35.68 12.73 -3.22
N LEU A 207 34.48 12.75 -3.80
CA LEU A 207 34.27 12.36 -5.19
C LEU A 207 34.97 13.32 -6.15
N ASN A 208 34.85 14.63 -5.92
CA ASN A 208 35.50 15.66 -6.72
C ASN A 208 37.02 15.57 -6.63
N GLU A 209 37.57 15.28 -5.45
CA GLU A 209 39.00 15.09 -5.25
C GLU A 209 39.50 13.86 -6.02
N LYS A 210 38.78 12.72 -5.93
CA LYS A 210 39.09 11.52 -6.71
C LYS A 210 39.05 11.78 -8.22
N ILE A 211 38.05 12.51 -8.72
CA ILE A 211 37.93 12.89 -10.13
C ILE A 211 39.09 13.80 -10.55
N ALA A 212 39.47 14.77 -9.71
CA ALA A 212 40.57 15.69 -9.99
C ALA A 212 41.92 14.96 -10.06
N ILE A 213 42.16 14.01 -9.15
CA ILE A 213 43.34 13.13 -9.16
C ILE A 213 43.36 12.28 -10.43
N GLU A 214 42.23 11.66 -10.80
CA GLU A 214 42.14 10.83 -12.01
C GLU A 214 42.38 11.64 -13.30
N LEU A 215 41.84 12.86 -13.38
CA LEU A 215 42.08 13.77 -14.50
C LEU A 215 43.55 14.24 -14.57
N LYS A 216 44.18 14.49 -13.43
CA LYS A 216 45.59 14.86 -13.35
C LYS A 216 46.48 13.70 -13.80
N ASN A 217 46.17 12.48 -13.35
CA ASN A 217 46.86 11.26 -13.77
C ASN A 217 46.71 11.01 -15.28
N LYS A 218 45.49 11.16 -15.84
CA LYS A 218 45.26 11.08 -17.29
C LYS A 218 46.03 12.15 -18.09
N LYS A 219 46.22 13.35 -17.55
CA LYS A 219 47.05 14.39 -18.19
C LYS A 219 48.54 14.03 -18.20
N HIS A 220 49.06 13.51 -17.09
CA HIS A 220 50.46 13.05 -17.01
C HIS A 220 50.74 11.93 -18.00
N VAL A 221 49.88 10.90 -18.07
CA VAL A 221 50.01 9.81 -19.06
C VAL A 221 50.04 10.33 -20.50
N LYS A 222 49.16 11.30 -20.84
CA LYS A 222 49.14 11.91 -22.19
C LYS A 222 50.38 12.76 -22.49
N LEU A 223 50.98 13.40 -21.49
CA LEU A 223 52.22 14.17 -21.66
C LEU A 223 53.41 13.23 -21.83
N ASP A 224 53.48 12.16 -21.05
CA ASP A 224 54.52 11.13 -21.13
C ASP A 224 54.47 10.40 -22.48
N GLU A 225 53.28 10.08 -22.99
CA GLU A 225 53.11 9.53 -24.34
C GLU A 225 53.57 10.49 -25.44
N LYS A 226 53.32 11.79 -25.30
CA LYS A 226 53.77 12.81 -26.25
C LYS A 226 55.29 12.98 -26.21
N GLU A 227 55.90 12.90 -25.02
CA GLU A 227 57.35 13.00 -24.86
C GLU A 227 58.04 11.76 -25.42
N ASN A 228 57.53 10.56 -25.15
CA ASN A 228 58.03 9.30 -25.71
C ASN A 228 57.92 9.26 -27.24
N LYS A 229 56.83 9.76 -27.82
CA LYS A 229 56.70 9.92 -29.28
C LYS A 229 57.74 10.90 -29.86
N LYS A 230 58.09 11.97 -29.15
CA LYS A 230 59.13 12.91 -29.57
C LYS A 230 60.54 12.32 -29.44
N ARG A 231 60.82 11.58 -28.37
CA ARG A 231 62.10 10.87 -28.16
C ARG A 231 62.33 9.77 -29.21
N ASN A 232 61.30 8.97 -29.52
CA ASN A 232 61.39 7.94 -30.57
C ASN A 232 61.58 8.53 -31.97
N LYS A 233 60.97 9.68 -32.28
CA LYS A 233 61.22 10.40 -33.55
C LYS A 233 62.62 11.00 -33.66
N LYS A 234 63.27 11.34 -32.54
CA LYS A 234 64.67 11.83 -32.51
C LYS A 234 65.68 10.69 -32.64
N ASN A 235 65.41 9.53 -32.02
CA ASN A 235 66.29 8.36 -32.13
C ASN A 235 66.26 7.70 -33.51
N ASN A 236 65.13 7.72 -34.24
CA ASN A 236 65.05 7.21 -35.62
C ASN A 236 65.66 8.15 -36.69
N LYS A 237 66.32 9.24 -36.29
CA LYS A 237 66.99 10.21 -37.19
C LYS A 237 68.52 10.20 -37.04
N LYS A 238 69.08 9.29 -36.25
CA LYS A 238 70.51 8.95 -36.25
C LYS A 238 70.69 7.63 -36.97
#